data_AF-A0ABD2FSN7-F1
#
_entry.id   AF-A0ABD2FSN7-F1
#
_cell.length_a   1.000
_cell.length_b   1.000
_cell.length_c   1.000
_cell.angle_alpha   90.00
_cell.angle_beta   90.00
_cell.angle_gamma   90.00
#
_symmetry.space_group_name_H-M   'P 1'
#
loop_
_entity.id
_entity.type
_entity.pdbx_description
1 polymer ?
#
loop_
_entity_poly.entity_id
_entity_poly.type
_entity_poly.pdbx_seq_one_letter_code
_entity_poly.pdbx_strand_id
1 'polypeptide(L)'
;MMNATVKCDEGSRFYAPTNVKTHCITDALDCMRRELRTAHAEFEDSNEYMVEAVDSLDDLIKERSDNNLGLTNSTECACEGYEEKPFVEFVNALESLLQRVYSL
;
A
#
# COMPACT_ATOMS: atom_id res chain seq x y z
N MET A 1 12.53 -0.75 -6.00
CA MET A 1 12.80 -0.95 -4.56
C MET A 1 12.73 0.41 -3.90
N MET A 2 11.73 0.64 -3.05
CA MET A 2 11.65 1.86 -2.24
C MET A 2 12.81 1.80 -1.23
N ASN A 3 13.65 2.83 -1.21
CA ASN A 3 14.87 2.82 -0.43
C ASN A 3 14.55 3.05 1.06
N ALA A 4 15.09 2.21 1.95
CA ALA A 4 14.85 2.24 3.40
C ALA A 4 15.48 3.45 4.12
N THR A 5 15.92 4.47 3.39
CA THR A 5 16.51 5.71 3.90
C THR A 5 15.49 6.81 4.19
N VAL A 6 14.20 6.56 3.98
CA VAL A 6 13.14 7.44 4.48
C VAL A 6 13.22 7.47 6.01
N LYS A 7 13.49 8.64 6.56
CA LYS A 7 13.40 8.87 8.01
C LYS A 7 11.95 9.07 8.39
N CYS A 8 11.25 7.97 8.66
CA CYS A 8 9.99 8.04 9.36
C CYS A 8 10.25 8.28 10.85
N ASP A 9 9.36 8.99 11.54
CA ASP A 9 9.38 9.02 13.00
C ASP A 9 9.36 7.58 13.53
N GLU A 10 10.23 7.28 14.52
CA GLU A 10 10.44 5.90 15.01
C GLU A 10 9.17 5.26 15.59
N GLY A 11 8.13 6.06 15.85
CA GLY A 11 6.82 5.62 16.34
C GLY A 11 5.73 5.46 15.27
N SER A 12 5.95 5.89 14.03
CA SER A 12 4.92 5.82 12.98
C SER A 12 4.61 4.37 12.62
N ARG A 13 3.32 4.04 12.56
CA ARG A 13 2.82 2.72 12.16
C ARG A 13 1.77 2.87 11.07
N PHE A 14 1.74 1.89 10.17
CA PHE A 14 0.93 1.92 8.96
C PHE A 14 0.21 0.60 8.80
N TYR A 15 -1.06 0.62 8.39
CA TYR A 15 -1.80 -0.61 8.08
C TYR A 15 -1.10 -1.37 6.96
N ALA A 16 -0.66 -2.60 7.25
CA ALA A 16 0.17 -3.38 6.35
C ALA A 16 -0.52 -4.69 5.93
N PRO A 17 -1.32 -4.66 4.85
CA PRO A 17 -1.94 -5.85 4.29
C PRO A 17 -0.95 -7.00 4.06
N THR A 18 -1.19 -8.12 4.75
CA THR A 18 -0.47 -9.39 4.57
C THR A 18 -1.48 -10.53 4.46
N ASN A 19 -1.11 -11.65 3.84
CA ASN A 19 -2.00 -12.81 3.63
C ASN A 19 -3.33 -12.45 2.94
N VAL A 20 -3.29 -11.44 2.06
CA VAL A 20 -4.47 -10.85 1.39
C VAL A 20 -5.28 -11.92 0.64
N LYS A 21 -6.60 -11.93 0.73
CA LYS A 21 -7.42 -12.85 -0.09
C LYS A 21 -7.51 -12.32 -1.53
N THR A 22 -7.65 -13.20 -2.52
CA THR A 22 -7.62 -12.77 -3.94
C THR A 22 -8.67 -11.70 -4.26
N HIS A 23 -9.86 -11.78 -3.66
CA HIS A 23 -10.90 -10.76 -3.83
C HIS A 23 -10.63 -9.44 -3.10
N CYS A 24 -9.68 -9.39 -2.16
CA CYS A 24 -9.29 -8.18 -1.44
C CYS A 24 -8.04 -7.50 -2.02
N ILE A 25 -7.47 -7.99 -3.13
CA ILE A 25 -6.19 -7.47 -3.63
C ILE A 25 -6.28 -5.99 -3.99
N THR A 26 -7.37 -5.55 -4.62
CA THR A 26 -7.52 -4.15 -5.02
C THR A 26 -7.74 -3.24 -3.81
N ASP A 27 -8.50 -3.69 -2.81
CA ASP A 27 -8.66 -2.98 -1.53
C ASP A 27 -7.33 -2.91 -0.76
N ALA A 28 -6.51 -3.97 -0.80
CA ALA A 28 -5.19 -3.97 -0.19
C ALA A 28 -4.22 -3.00 -0.88
N LEU A 29 -4.27 -2.89 -2.22
CA LEU A 29 -3.50 -1.89 -2.97
C LEU A 29 -3.95 -0.47 -2.61
N ASP A 30 -5.26 -0.24 -2.47
CA ASP A 30 -5.80 1.04 -2.01
C ASP A 30 -5.36 1.39 -0.59
N CYS A 31 -5.36 0.42 0.31
CA CYS A 31 -4.85 0.58 1.66
C CYS A 31 -3.38 1.01 1.65
N MET A 32 -2.52 0.29 0.92
CA MET A 32 -1.10 0.67 0.78
C MET A 32 -0.93 2.09 0.21
N ARG A 33 -1.74 2.46 -0.80
CA ARG A 33 -1.74 3.81 -1.38
C ARG A 33 -2.10 4.88 -0.36
N ARG A 34 -3.16 4.66 0.42
CA ARG A 34 -3.64 5.60 1.46
C ARG A 34 -2.58 5.78 2.54
N GLU A 35 -2.02 4.69 3.05
CA GLU A 35 -0.98 4.71 4.08
C GLU A 35 0.32 5.37 3.58
N LEU A 36 0.70 5.14 2.32
CA LEU A 36 1.83 5.86 1.70
C LEU A 36 1.59 7.37 1.58
N ARG A 37 0.35 7.79 1.29
CA ARG A 37 0.01 9.23 1.28
C ARG A 37 0.08 9.83 2.69
N THR A 38 -0.36 9.09 3.71
CA THR A 38 -0.22 9.49 5.12
C THR A 38 1.24 9.65 5.47
N ALA A 39 2.05 8.63 5.21
CA ALA A 39 3.51 8.67 5.36
C ALA A 39 4.09 9.93 4.69
N HIS A 40 3.81 10.13 3.40
CA HIS A 40 4.32 11.29 2.67
C HIS A 40 3.91 12.64 3.28
N ALA A 41 2.70 12.76 3.83
CA ALA A 41 2.22 13.99 4.46
C ALA A 41 2.88 14.25 5.83
N GLU A 42 3.31 13.21 6.53
CA GLU A 42 3.94 13.29 7.85
C GLU A 42 5.46 13.60 7.78
N PHE A 43 6.10 13.43 6.61
CA PHE A 43 7.55 13.61 6.46
C PHE A 43 7.90 14.90 5.74
N GLU A 44 8.69 15.77 6.39
CA GLU A 44 9.12 17.09 5.85
C GLU A 44 9.98 16.98 4.58
N ASP A 45 10.68 15.86 4.38
CA ASP A 45 11.42 15.56 3.15
C ASP A 45 10.52 14.72 2.23
N SER A 46 9.73 15.42 1.41
CA SER A 46 8.91 14.83 0.35
C SER A 46 9.78 13.98 -0.57
N ASN A 47 9.87 12.70 -0.28
CA ASN A 47 10.69 11.80 -1.07
C ASN A 47 9.96 11.54 -2.40
N GLU A 48 10.56 11.98 -3.52
CA GLU A 48 10.06 11.76 -4.88
C GLU A 48 9.65 10.29 -5.11
N TYR A 49 10.36 9.34 -4.48
CA TYR A 49 10.04 7.92 -4.53
C TYR A 49 8.67 7.55 -3.93
N MET A 50 8.18 8.27 -2.92
CA MET A 50 6.83 8.03 -2.37
C MET A 50 5.76 8.53 -3.31
N VAL A 51 5.97 9.68 -3.95
CA VAL A 51 5.05 10.22 -4.95
C VAL A 51 4.95 9.26 -6.14
N GLU A 52 6.09 8.82 -6.67
CA GLU A 52 6.13 7.83 -7.76
C GLU A 52 5.46 6.50 -7.38
N ALA A 53 5.62 6.04 -6.13
CA ALA A 53 4.97 4.81 -5.67
C ALA A 53 3.45 4.97 -5.52
N VAL A 54 2.97 6.12 -5.04
CA VAL A 54 1.55 6.44 -4.97
C VAL A 54 0.95 6.48 -6.38
N ASP A 55 1.61 7.15 -7.33
CA ASP A 55 1.16 7.24 -8.72
C ASP A 55 1.11 5.85 -9.39
N SER A 56 2.15 5.03 -9.16
CA SER A 56 2.20 3.65 -9.66
C SER A 56 1.06 2.79 -9.09
N LEU A 57 0.69 2.99 -7.83
CA LEU A 57 -0.45 2.31 -7.20
C LEU A 57 -1.78 2.81 -7.75
N ASP A 58 -1.92 4.12 -8.01
CA ASP A 58 -3.11 4.68 -8.66
C ASP A 58 -3.36 4.06 -10.04
N ASP A 59 -2.31 3.97 -10.87
CA ASP A 59 -2.38 3.36 -12.19
C ASP A 59 -2.75 1.87 -12.12
N LEU A 60 -2.14 1.12 -11.18
CA LEU A 60 -2.43 -0.29 -11.00
C LEU A 60 -3.86 -0.55 -10.49
N ILE A 61 -4.35 0.26 -9.55
CA ILE A 61 -5.74 0.17 -9.06
C ILE A 61 -6.71 0.49 -10.18
N LYS A 62 -6.40 1.49 -11.01
CA LYS A 62 -7.19 1.86 -12.18
C LYS A 62 -7.26 0.71 -13.19
N GLU A 63 -6.12 0.13 -13.58
CA GLU A 63 -6.06 -1.01 -14.50
C GLU A 63 -6.90 -2.19 -13.98
N ARG A 64 -6.77 -2.53 -12.71
CA ARG A 64 -7.56 -3.60 -12.10
C ARG A 64 -9.06 -3.30 -12.12
N SER A 65 -9.44 -2.05 -11.85
CA SER A 65 -10.82 -1.60 -11.90
C SER A 65 -11.40 -1.70 -13.31
N ASP A 66 -10.64 -1.30 -14.33
CA ASP A 66 -11.02 -1.41 -15.74
C ASP A 66 -11.19 -2.88 -16.18
N ASN A 67 -10.54 -3.82 -15.48
CA ASN A 67 -10.68 -5.28 -15.64
C ASN A 67 -11.74 -5.94 -14.74
N ASN A 68 -12.68 -5.17 -14.16
CA ASN A 68 -13.72 -5.66 -13.24
C ASN A 68 -13.21 -6.25 -11.92
N LEU A 69 -11.96 -5.95 -11.54
CA LEU A 69 -11.36 -6.29 -10.27
C LEU A 69 -11.23 -5.02 -9.41
N GLY A 70 -12.27 -4.19 -9.36
CA GLY A 70 -12.28 -2.93 -8.62
C GLY A 70 -12.30 -3.11 -7.09
N LEU A 71 -12.38 -1.97 -6.39
CA LEU A 71 -12.58 -1.93 -4.94
C LEU A 71 -13.86 -2.64 -4.52
N THR A 72 -13.85 -3.23 -3.33
CA THR A 72 -15.01 -3.90 -2.75
C THR A 72 -15.49 -3.13 -1.52
N ASN A 73 -16.80 -3.13 -1.27
CA ASN A 73 -17.37 -2.60 -0.02
C ASN A 73 -17.33 -3.65 1.10
N SER A 74 -16.39 -4.60 1.06
CA SER A 74 -16.31 -5.70 2.00
C SER A 74 -15.61 -5.26 3.28
N THR A 75 -16.28 -5.42 4.42
CA THR A 75 -15.66 -5.16 5.74
C THR A 75 -14.48 -6.08 6.02
N GLU A 76 -14.42 -7.25 5.37
CA GLU A 76 -13.30 -8.18 5.45
C GLU A 76 -12.02 -7.60 4.82
N CYS A 77 -12.15 -6.77 3.78
CA CYS A 77 -11.02 -6.20 3.05
C CYS A 77 -10.64 -4.80 3.54
N ALA A 78 -11.30 -4.31 4.59
CA ALA A 78 -11.07 -2.97 5.14
C ALA A 78 -9.62 -2.80 5.59
N CYS A 79 -9.04 -1.64 5.26
CA CYS A 79 -7.64 -1.31 5.55
C CYS A 79 -7.33 -1.40 7.05
N GLU A 80 -8.27 -0.91 7.86
CA GLU A 80 -8.20 -0.87 9.32
C GLU A 80 -8.31 -2.26 9.97
N GLY A 81 -8.60 -3.31 9.18
CA GLY A 81 -8.60 -4.69 9.63
C GLY A 81 -7.22 -5.37 9.59
N TYR A 82 -6.22 -4.73 8.98
CA TYR A 82 -4.85 -5.26 8.93
C TYR A 82 -4.03 -4.82 10.14
N GLU A 83 -2.92 -5.52 10.38
CA GLU A 83 -1.99 -5.15 11.45
C GLU A 83 -1.21 -3.88 11.06
N GLU A 84 -1.12 -2.92 11.99
CA GLU A 84 -0.24 -1.77 11.82
C GLU A 84 1.22 -2.17 12.06
N LYS A 85 2.11 -1.84 11.12
CA LYS A 85 3.53 -2.18 11.17
C LYS A 85 4.42 -0.94 11.03
N PRO A 86 5.67 -0.98 11.55
CA PRO A 86 6.67 0.04 11.26
C PRO A 86 6.90 0.20 9.75
N PHE A 87 7.38 1.37 9.32
CA PHE A 87 7.50 1.71 7.90
C PHE A 87 8.28 0.68 7.06
N VAL A 88 9.40 0.15 7.59
CA VAL A 88 10.20 -0.87 6.88
C VAL A 88 9.39 -2.14 6.61
N GLU A 89 8.63 -2.60 7.62
CA GLU A 89 7.78 -3.79 7.46
C GLU A 89 6.57 -3.51 6.55
N PHE A 90 6.04 -2.29 6.59
CA PHE A 90 5.00 -1.85 5.67
C PHE A 90 5.47 -1.87 4.21
N VAL A 91 6.66 -1.35 3.92
CA VAL A 91 7.27 -1.40 2.58
C VAL A 91 7.47 -2.86 2.12
N ASN A 92 7.94 -3.75 3.00
CA ASN A 92 8.08 -5.18 2.67
C ASN A 92 6.73 -5.84 2.32
N ALA A 93 5.66 -5.46 3.02
CA ALA A 93 4.31 -5.93 2.74
C ALA A 93 3.82 -5.42 1.37
N LEU A 94 4.09 -4.16 1.03
CA LEU A 94 3.81 -3.59 -0.29
C LEU A 94 4.56 -4.35 -1.40
N GLU A 95 5.86 -4.59 -1.25
CA GLU A 95 6.64 -5.35 -2.24
C GLU A 95 6.09 -6.76 -2.45
N SER A 96 5.70 -7.44 -1.37
CA SER A 96 5.09 -8.77 -1.41
C SER A 96 3.74 -8.76 -2.14
N LEU A 97 2.92 -7.72 -1.90
CA LEU A 97 1.64 -7.55 -2.58
C LEU A 97 1.81 -7.30 -4.09
N LEU A 98 2.77 -6.44 -4.47
CA LEU A 98 3.08 -6.18 -5.87
C LEU A 98 3.58 -7.43 -6.59
N GLN A 99 4.50 -8.19 -5.98
CA GLN A 99 4.96 -9.48 -6.53
C GLN A 99 3.78 -10.43 -6.79
N ARG A 100 2.83 -10.49 -5.86
CA ARG A 100 1.63 -11.30 -6.05
C ARG A 100 0.79 -10.80 -7.20
N VAL A 101 0.57 -9.49 -7.34
CA VAL A 101 -0.21 -8.93 -8.45
C VAL A 101 0.40 -9.26 -9.80
N TYR A 102 1.73 -9.15 -9.94
CA TYR A 102 2.44 -9.49 -11.18
C TYR A 102 2.52 -11.00 -11.47
N SER A 103 2.12 -11.85 -10.51
CA SER A 103 2.06 -13.30 -10.69
C SER A 103 0.67 -13.86 -11.04
N LEU A 104 -0.35 -12.99 -11.06
CA LEU A 104 -1.74 -13.33 -11.44
C LEU A 104 -1.93 -13.25 -12.95
#